data_AF-A0A8S9SVU0-F1
#
_entry.id   AF-A0A8S9SVU0-F1
#
_cell.length_a   1.000
_cell.length_b   1.000
_cell.length_c   1.000
_cell.angle_alpha   90.00
_cell.angle_beta   90.00
_cell.angle_gamma   90.00
#
_symmetry.space_group_name_H-M   'P 1'
#
loop_
_entity.id
_entity.type
_entity.pdbx_description
1 polymer ?
#
loop_
_entity_poly.entity_id
_entity_poly.type
_entity_poly.pdbx_seq_one_letter_code
_entity_poly.pdbx_strand_id
1 'polypeptide(L)'
;MPGTRTRSGMDSYRKIFEEYLEKQISFLQWSRYKTEFLETGLALNAKNLKLFANFKKHCPRHALNKFVLSTMTQFQQKCRSKTEWLGKEVFETIRKLNPQIEEWQMYRAFYRVGLGFKSSRRYSKEQVFYVIFYALLYGDNKRDERKSDGRL
;
A
#
# COMPACT_ATOMS: atom_id res chain seq x y z
N MET A 1 21.66 28.58 26.08
CA MET A 1 20.70 28.82 24.98
C MET A 1 20.76 27.64 24.01
N PRO A 2 19.89 26.61 24.12
CA PRO A 2 19.86 25.53 23.15
C PRO A 2 19.10 25.99 21.89
N GLY A 3 19.76 25.87 20.73
CA GLY A 3 19.31 26.41 19.45
C GLY A 3 17.98 25.83 18.96
N THR A 4 17.10 26.73 18.54
CA THR A 4 15.90 26.50 17.73
C THR A 4 16.27 25.93 16.35
N ARG A 5 16.63 24.65 16.28
CA ARG A 5 16.79 23.90 15.03
C ARG A 5 15.81 22.74 14.98
N THR A 6 14.50 22.97 14.76
CA THR A 6 13.56 21.84 14.48
C THR A 6 12.16 22.17 13.96
N ARG A 7 11.80 23.41 13.57
CA ARG A 7 10.47 23.67 12.96
C ARG A 7 10.47 23.85 11.44
N SER A 8 11.46 24.56 10.90
CA SER A 8 11.52 24.90 9.46
C SER A 8 11.64 23.69 8.53
N GLY A 9 12.44 22.68 8.89
CA GLY A 9 12.59 21.46 8.10
C GLY A 9 11.40 20.48 8.20
N MET A 10 10.50 20.64 9.16
CA MET A 10 9.34 19.74 9.32
C MET A 10 8.14 20.15 8.47
N ASP A 11 7.99 21.45 8.19
CA ASP A 11 6.96 21.96 7.27
C ASP A 11 7.32 21.74 5.80
N SER A 12 8.62 21.68 5.45
CA SER A 12 9.04 21.44 4.07
C SER A 12 8.62 20.04 3.57
N TYR A 13 8.79 19.00 4.39
CA TYR A 13 8.33 17.65 4.02
C TYR A 13 6.82 17.53 3.92
N ARG A 14 6.07 18.29 4.72
CA ARG A 14 4.60 18.36 4.60
C ARG A 14 4.20 18.96 3.26
N LYS A 15 4.79 20.10 2.86
CA LYS A 15 4.48 20.75 1.58
C LYS A 15 4.78 19.84 0.39
N ILE A 16 5.96 19.21 0.38
CA ILE A 16 6.34 18.23 -0.66
C ILE A 16 5.35 17.07 -0.70
N PHE A 17 4.91 16.58 0.46
CA PHE A 17 3.91 15.51 0.52
C PHE A 17 2.54 15.96 0.01
N GLU A 18 2.08 17.17 0.36
CA GLU A 18 0.83 17.76 -0.13
C GLU A 18 0.84 17.98 -1.65
N GLU A 19 2.00 18.35 -2.22
CA GLU A 19 2.20 18.44 -3.68
C GLU A 19 2.00 17.09 -4.37
N TYR A 20 2.63 16.02 -3.86
CA TYR A 20 2.43 14.68 -4.42
C TYR A 20 1.04 14.09 -4.15
N LEU A 21 0.41 14.45 -3.03
CA LEU A 21 -0.95 14.04 -2.71
C LEU A 21 -1.99 14.82 -3.52
N GLU A 22 -1.60 15.95 -4.12
CA GLU A 22 -2.48 16.92 -4.81
C GLU A 22 -3.61 17.43 -3.89
N LYS A 23 -3.32 17.52 -2.58
CA LYS A 23 -4.31 17.90 -1.57
C LYS A 23 -3.63 18.44 -0.32
N GLN A 24 -4.15 19.56 0.18
CA GLN A 24 -3.78 20.08 1.50
C GLN A 24 -4.36 19.19 2.61
N ILE A 25 -3.55 18.95 3.65
CA ILE A 25 -3.94 18.15 4.81
C ILE A 25 -3.84 18.98 6.08
N SER A 26 -4.67 18.69 7.06
CA SER A 26 -4.54 19.32 8.39
C SER A 26 -3.25 18.88 9.09
N PHE A 27 -2.79 19.66 10.06
CA PHE A 27 -1.62 19.29 10.89
C PHE A 27 -1.82 17.93 11.58
N LEU A 28 -3.03 17.63 12.06
CA LEU A 28 -3.35 16.36 12.70
C LEU A 28 -3.26 15.19 11.71
N GLN A 29 -3.76 15.35 10.49
CA GLN A 29 -3.61 14.35 9.42
C GLN A 29 -2.15 14.14 9.06
N TRP A 30 -1.38 15.23 8.93
CA TRP A 30 0.05 15.14 8.67
C TRP A 30 0.79 14.38 9.77
N SER A 31 0.50 14.67 11.04
CA SER A 31 1.13 13.96 12.16
C SER A 31 0.85 12.45 12.10
N ARG A 32 -0.39 12.05 11.78
CA ARG A 32 -0.75 10.63 11.62
C ARG A 32 0.00 9.98 10.45
N TYR A 33 -0.03 10.61 9.28
CA TYR A 33 0.67 10.12 8.09
C TYR A 33 2.17 10.05 8.27
N LYS A 34 2.77 11.01 8.98
CA LYS A 34 4.19 10.99 9.32
C LYS A 34 4.52 9.81 10.22
N THR A 35 3.74 9.56 11.27
CA THR A 35 3.95 8.39 12.15
C THR A 35 3.87 7.10 11.34
N GLU A 36 2.82 6.93 10.53
CA GLU A 36 2.68 5.75 9.67
C GLU A 36 3.85 5.61 8.67
N PHE A 37 4.31 6.71 8.08
CA PHE A 37 5.47 6.71 7.19
C PHE A 37 6.73 6.22 7.91
N LEU A 38 6.99 6.71 9.12
CA LEU A 38 8.15 6.30 9.91
C LEU A 38 8.08 4.83 10.33
N GLU A 39 6.89 4.33 10.67
CA GLU A 39 6.65 2.92 11.01
C GLU A 39 6.92 1.97 9.83
N THR A 40 6.87 2.46 8.58
CA THR A 40 7.24 1.66 7.41
C THR A 40 8.73 1.31 7.37
N GLY A 41 9.58 2.07 8.06
CA GLY A 41 11.04 1.97 8.00
C GLY A 41 11.65 2.53 6.71
N LEU A 42 10.87 3.24 5.88
CA LEU A 42 11.39 3.93 4.69
C LEU A 42 12.22 5.16 5.09
N ALA A 43 13.34 5.36 4.40
CA ALA A 43 14.13 6.58 4.56
C ALA A 43 13.34 7.82 4.15
N LEU A 44 13.48 8.91 4.91
CA LEU A 44 12.81 10.18 4.62
C LEU A 44 13.49 10.89 3.45
N ASN A 45 12.99 10.64 2.24
CA ASN A 45 13.43 11.29 1.00
C ASN A 45 12.24 11.51 0.05
N ALA A 46 12.44 12.35 -0.98
CA ALA A 46 11.38 12.72 -1.91
C ALA A 46 10.75 11.52 -2.65
N LYS A 47 11.56 10.52 -3.03
CA LYS A 47 11.09 9.30 -3.72
C LYS A 47 10.12 8.50 -2.84
N ASN A 48 10.48 8.27 -1.58
CA ASN A 48 9.66 7.52 -0.64
C ASN A 48 8.42 8.31 -0.21
N LEU A 49 8.52 9.64 -0.09
CA LEU A 49 7.36 10.52 0.15
C LEU A 49 6.37 10.46 -1.01
N LYS A 50 6.85 10.49 -2.27
CA LYS A 50 6.00 10.33 -3.45
C LYS A 50 5.29 8.97 -3.47
N LEU A 51 6.01 7.89 -3.16
CA LEU A 51 5.42 6.55 -3.04
C LEU A 51 4.32 6.52 -1.97
N PHE A 52 4.59 7.10 -0.80
CA PHE A 52 3.62 7.13 0.29
C PHE A 52 2.41 8.03 -0.01
N ALA A 53 2.62 9.16 -0.69
CA ALA A 53 1.54 10.05 -1.14
C ALA A 53 0.62 9.34 -2.14
N ASN A 54 1.21 8.67 -3.16
CA ASN A 54 0.44 7.86 -4.10
C ASN A 54 -0.34 6.76 -3.39
N PHE A 55 0.27 6.08 -2.42
CA PHE A 55 -0.42 5.11 -1.59
C PHE A 55 -1.63 5.72 -0.86
N LYS A 56 -1.47 6.89 -0.22
CA LYS A 56 -2.56 7.56 0.50
C LYS A 56 -3.64 8.13 -0.43
N LYS A 57 -3.30 8.47 -1.68
CA LYS A 57 -4.26 8.85 -2.71
C LYS A 57 -5.24 7.72 -3.04
N HIS A 58 -4.73 6.48 -3.18
CA HIS A 58 -5.54 5.32 -3.50
C HIS A 58 -6.15 4.60 -2.28
N CYS A 59 -5.44 4.63 -1.15
CA CYS A 59 -5.79 3.88 0.07
C CYS A 59 -5.74 4.78 1.33
N PRO A 60 -6.57 5.85 1.41
CA PRO A 60 -6.43 6.89 2.44
C PRO A 60 -6.61 6.37 3.87
N ARG A 61 -7.42 5.32 4.05
CA ARG A 61 -7.76 4.75 5.36
C ARG A 61 -6.85 3.60 5.81
N HIS A 62 -5.91 3.17 4.96
CA HIS A 62 -5.02 2.04 5.26
C HIS A 62 -3.65 2.55 5.65
N ALA A 63 -3.02 1.87 6.60
CA ALA A 63 -1.62 2.08 6.93
C ALA A 63 -0.76 1.20 6.02
N LEU A 64 0.31 1.78 5.49
CA LEU A 64 1.28 1.03 4.69
C LEU A 64 2.16 0.22 5.65
N ASN A 65 1.94 -1.08 5.74
CA ASN A 65 2.71 -1.93 6.65
C ASN A 65 4.07 -2.29 6.02
N LYS A 66 5.14 -2.29 6.84
CA LYS A 66 6.45 -2.84 6.52
C LYS A 66 6.37 -4.24 5.89
N PHE A 67 5.49 -5.11 6.40
CA PHE A 67 5.27 -6.45 5.84
C PHE A 67 4.82 -6.39 4.36
N VAL A 68 3.83 -5.55 4.04
CA VAL A 68 3.32 -5.42 2.67
C VAL A 68 4.44 -4.93 1.74
N LEU A 69 5.21 -3.92 2.19
CA LEU A 69 6.35 -3.40 1.42
C LEU A 69 7.46 -4.43 1.19
N SER A 70 7.85 -5.17 2.24
CA SER A 70 8.90 -6.19 2.12
C SER A 70 8.46 -7.32 1.21
N THR A 71 7.23 -7.80 1.38
CA THR A 71 6.67 -8.91 0.59
C THR A 71 6.54 -8.50 -0.88
N MET A 72 6.05 -7.29 -1.15
CA MET A 72 5.98 -6.76 -2.51
C MET A 72 7.37 -6.62 -3.15
N THR A 73 8.35 -6.10 -2.41
CA THR A 73 9.72 -5.92 -2.92
C THR A 73 10.35 -7.26 -3.28
N GLN A 74 10.25 -8.26 -2.39
CA GLN A 74 10.76 -9.61 -2.64
C GLN A 74 10.04 -10.26 -3.83
N PHE A 75 8.72 -10.11 -3.91
CA PHE A 75 7.94 -10.62 -5.04
C PHE A 75 8.38 -9.99 -6.37
N GLN A 76 8.53 -8.67 -6.43
CA GLN A 76 8.98 -7.95 -7.62
C GLN A 76 10.39 -8.35 -8.06
N GLN A 77 11.30 -8.58 -7.10
CA GLN A 77 12.65 -9.07 -7.38
C GLN A 77 12.63 -10.49 -7.94
N LYS A 78 11.90 -11.41 -7.30
CA LYS A 78 11.77 -12.81 -7.72
C LYS A 78 11.16 -12.93 -9.12
N CYS A 79 10.20 -12.07 -9.42
CA CYS A 79 9.46 -12.08 -10.68
C CYS A 79 9.94 -11.03 -11.69
N ARG A 80 11.18 -10.53 -11.56
CA ARG A 80 11.68 -9.42 -12.40
C ARG A 80 11.59 -9.70 -13.90
N SER A 81 11.83 -10.94 -14.33
CA SER A 81 11.85 -11.36 -15.73
C SER A 81 10.50 -11.81 -16.27
N LYS A 82 9.51 -12.10 -15.41
CA LYS A 82 8.18 -12.52 -15.85
C LYS A 82 7.35 -11.30 -16.25
N THR A 83 6.72 -11.35 -17.42
CA THR A 83 5.98 -10.22 -18.02
C THR A 83 4.47 -10.44 -18.01
N GLU A 84 4.02 -11.70 -17.99
CA GLU A 84 2.61 -12.07 -18.02
C GLU A 84 2.31 -13.25 -17.09
N TRP A 85 1.09 -13.29 -16.55
CA TRP A 85 0.58 -14.38 -15.71
C TRP A 85 -0.80 -14.80 -16.15
N LEU A 86 -1.09 -16.09 -16.05
CA LEU A 86 -2.48 -16.55 -16.07
C LEU A 86 -3.19 -16.20 -14.77
N GLY A 87 -4.49 -15.92 -14.80
CA GLY A 87 -5.28 -15.62 -13.60
C GLY A 87 -5.12 -16.67 -12.50
N LYS A 88 -5.09 -17.96 -12.85
CA LYS A 88 -4.84 -19.05 -11.89
C LYS A 88 -3.50 -18.91 -11.17
N GLU A 89 -2.44 -18.51 -11.88
CA GLU A 89 -1.11 -18.34 -11.29
C GLU A 89 -1.08 -17.14 -10.33
N VAL A 90 -1.85 -16.09 -10.63
CA VAL A 90 -2.00 -14.94 -9.75
C VAL A 90 -2.66 -15.36 -8.43
N PHE A 91 -3.74 -16.14 -8.49
CA PHE A 91 -4.42 -16.67 -7.30
C PHE A 91 -3.49 -17.55 -6.46
N GLU A 92 -2.79 -18.49 -7.09
CA GLU A 92 -1.82 -19.35 -6.40
C GLU A 92 -0.69 -18.53 -5.76
N THR A 93 -0.22 -17.49 -6.44
CA THR A 93 0.81 -16.58 -5.92
C THR A 93 0.29 -15.83 -4.70
N ILE A 94 -0.93 -15.30 -4.75
CA ILE A 94 -1.53 -14.58 -3.63
C ILE A 94 -1.69 -15.52 -2.42
N ARG A 95 -2.20 -16.74 -2.60
CA ARG A 95 -2.30 -17.73 -1.51
C ARG A 95 -0.93 -18.10 -0.92
N LYS A 96 0.13 -18.16 -1.74
CA LYS A 96 1.49 -18.40 -1.22
C LYS A 96 2.02 -17.23 -0.40
N LEU A 97 1.69 -15.99 -0.76
CA LEU A 97 2.15 -14.79 -0.07
C LEU A 97 1.30 -14.48 1.18
N ASN A 98 0.02 -14.81 1.16
CA ASN A 98 -0.90 -14.69 2.29
C ASN A 98 -1.80 -15.94 2.36
N PRO A 99 -1.39 -16.99 3.08
CA PRO A 99 -2.16 -18.24 3.18
C PRO A 99 -3.53 -18.10 3.83
N GLN A 100 -3.75 -17.03 4.59
CA GLN A 100 -5.00 -16.77 5.31
C GLN A 100 -6.02 -16.00 4.45
N ILE A 101 -5.65 -15.59 3.24
CA ILE A 101 -6.55 -14.80 2.38
C ILE A 101 -7.71 -15.65 1.86
N GLU A 102 -8.92 -15.14 2.04
CA GLU A 102 -10.12 -15.76 1.53
C GLU A 102 -10.30 -15.47 0.04
N GLU A 103 -11.03 -16.36 -0.65
CA GLU A 103 -11.16 -16.28 -2.10
C GLU A 103 -11.88 -14.99 -2.57
N TRP A 104 -12.90 -14.56 -1.84
CA TRP A 104 -13.59 -13.29 -2.12
C TRP A 104 -12.68 -12.07 -1.99
N GLN A 105 -11.67 -12.11 -1.13
CA GLN A 105 -10.70 -11.02 -0.98
C GLN A 105 -9.78 -10.94 -2.20
N MET A 106 -9.39 -12.10 -2.75
CA MET A 106 -8.65 -12.15 -4.01
C MET A 106 -9.47 -11.57 -5.15
N TYR A 107 -10.76 -11.93 -5.28
CA TYR A 107 -11.66 -11.32 -6.26
C TYR A 107 -11.79 -9.80 -6.08
N ARG A 108 -11.94 -9.31 -4.84
CA ARG A 108 -11.98 -7.88 -4.55
C ARG A 108 -10.67 -7.18 -4.94
N ALA A 109 -9.51 -7.83 -4.80
CA ALA A 109 -8.24 -7.26 -5.23
C ALA A 109 -8.21 -7.04 -6.76
N PHE A 110 -8.71 -7.97 -7.56
CA PHE A 110 -8.88 -7.77 -9.01
C PHE A 110 -9.82 -6.60 -9.30
N TYR A 111 -10.97 -6.54 -8.62
CA TYR A 111 -11.95 -5.47 -8.81
C TYR A 111 -11.38 -4.08 -8.47
N ARG A 112 -10.55 -3.95 -7.42
CA ARG A 112 -9.90 -2.68 -7.05
C ARG A 112 -8.94 -2.15 -8.12
N VAL A 113 -8.43 -3.01 -8.99
CA VAL A 113 -7.58 -2.63 -10.14
C VAL A 113 -8.43 -2.39 -11.40
N GLY A 114 -9.76 -2.51 -11.31
CA GLY A 114 -10.66 -2.42 -12.46
C GLY A 114 -10.63 -3.66 -13.36
N LEU A 115 -10.22 -4.81 -12.82
CA LEU A 115 -10.08 -6.06 -13.57
C LEU A 115 -11.14 -7.07 -13.16
N GLY A 116 -11.69 -7.77 -14.15
CA GLY A 116 -12.42 -9.03 -13.93
C GLY A 116 -11.46 -10.20 -13.84
N PHE A 117 -11.65 -11.08 -12.86
CA PHE A 117 -10.90 -12.33 -12.77
C PHE A 117 -11.40 -13.35 -13.81
N LYS A 118 -10.46 -13.96 -14.53
CA LYS A 118 -10.65 -15.16 -15.34
C LYS A 118 -9.40 -16.03 -15.21
N SER A 119 -9.56 -17.30 -14.84
CA SER A 119 -8.43 -18.21 -14.57
C SER A 119 -7.49 -18.39 -15.77
N SER A 120 -8.03 -18.40 -16.99
CA SER A 120 -7.30 -18.57 -18.25
C SER A 120 -6.83 -17.26 -18.89
N ARG A 121 -7.27 -16.10 -18.39
CA ARG A 121 -6.85 -14.79 -18.94
C ARG A 121 -5.41 -14.51 -18.55
N ARG A 122 -4.66 -13.93 -19.49
CA ARG A 122 -3.34 -13.36 -19.22
C ARG A 122 -3.46 -11.94 -18.69
N TYR A 123 -2.70 -11.66 -17.65
CA TYR A 123 -2.58 -10.35 -17.01
C TYR A 123 -1.13 -9.87 -17.14
N SER A 124 -0.97 -8.59 -17.43
CA SER A 124 0.36 -7.99 -17.53
C SER A 124 1.03 -7.90 -16.15
N LYS A 125 2.35 -7.80 -16.13
CA LYS A 125 3.15 -7.61 -14.91
C LYS A 125 2.63 -6.50 -14.01
N GLU A 126 2.32 -5.36 -14.60
CA GLU A 126 1.82 -4.21 -13.86
C GLU A 126 0.47 -4.51 -13.19
N GLN A 127 -0.47 -5.11 -13.93
CA GLN A 127 -1.76 -5.53 -13.39
C GLN A 127 -1.58 -6.50 -12.22
N VAL A 128 -0.73 -7.50 -12.38
CA VAL A 128 -0.46 -8.51 -11.34
C VAL A 128 0.13 -7.88 -10.09
N PHE A 129 1.05 -6.92 -10.25
CA PHE A 129 1.68 -6.24 -9.13
C PHE A 129 0.66 -5.42 -8.33
N TYR A 130 -0.25 -4.72 -9.00
CA TYR A 130 -1.34 -4.02 -8.31
C TYR A 130 -2.31 -4.98 -7.62
N VAL A 131 -2.68 -6.08 -8.29
CA VAL A 131 -3.60 -7.07 -7.69
C VAL A 131 -2.99 -7.67 -6.43
N ILE A 132 -1.72 -8.09 -6.47
CA ILE A 132 -1.04 -8.64 -5.29
C ILE A 132 -0.91 -7.59 -4.20
N PHE A 133 -0.59 -6.34 -4.55
CA PHE A 133 -0.56 -5.24 -3.59
C PHE A 133 -1.88 -5.08 -2.85
N TYR A 134 -3.01 -5.04 -3.58
CA TYR A 134 -4.33 -4.94 -2.97
C TYR A 134 -4.71 -6.19 -2.16
N ALA A 135 -4.36 -7.38 -2.64
CA ALA A 135 -4.60 -8.62 -1.91
C ALA A 135 -3.86 -8.66 -0.58
N LEU A 136 -2.60 -8.21 -0.54
CA LEU A 136 -1.82 -8.14 0.70
C LEU A 136 -2.32 -7.03 1.65
N LEU A 137 -2.81 -5.92 1.10
CA LEU A 137 -3.27 -4.79 1.89
C LEU A 137 -4.65 -5.04 2.55
N TYR A 138 -5.55 -5.74 1.84
CA TYR A 138 -6.94 -5.95 2.25
C TYR A 138 -7.25 -7.40 2.65
N GLY A 139 -6.31 -8.33 2.46
CA GLY A 139 -6.48 -9.75 2.77
C GLY A 139 -6.18 -10.14 4.21
N ASP A 140 -5.97 -9.17 5.12
CA ASP A 140 -5.71 -9.43 6.54
C ASP A 140 -6.97 -9.14 7.36
N ASN A 141 -7.78 -10.18 7.61
CA ASN A 141 -9.07 -10.11 8.30
C ASN A 141 -8.97 -9.44 9.68
N LYS A 142 -7.83 -9.53 10.36
CA LYS A 142 -7.66 -9.03 11.74
C LYS A 142 -7.64 -7.50 11.87
N ARG A 143 -7.53 -6.76 10.77
CA ARG A 143 -7.50 -5.27 10.81
C ARG A 143 -8.85 -4.63 10.55
N ASP A 144 -9.73 -5.26 9.78
CA ASP A 144 -11.05 -4.69 9.46
C ASP A 144 -12.07 -4.91 10.59
N GLU A 145 -11.94 -5.97 11.39
CA GLU A 145 -12.85 -6.22 12.53
C GLU A 145 -12.74 -5.14 13.65
N ARG A 146 -11.59 -4.45 13.78
CA ARG A 146 -11.44 -3.36 14.77
C ARG A 146 -12.24 -2.10 14.45
N LYS A 147 -12.94 -2.04 13.32
CA LYS A 147 -13.83 -0.91 12.96
C LYS A 147 -15.31 -1.26 12.99
N SER A 148 -15.67 -2.52 13.22
CA SER A 148 -17.05 -2.97 13.33
C SER A 148 -17.64 -2.79 14.73
N ASP A 149 -16.79 -2.78 15.78
CA ASP A 149 -17.21 -2.63 17.20
C ASP A 149 -17.36 -1.16 17.66
N GLY A 150 -17.60 -0.24 16.72
CA GLY A 150 -17.80 1.18 16.99
C GLY A 150 -19.26 1.64 16.98
N ARG A 151 -20.22 0.72 17.20
CA ARG A 151 -21.64 1.06 17.38
C ARG A 151 -22.29 0.16 18.42
N LEU A 152 -22.27 0.62 19.67
CA LEU A 152 -23.40 0.56 20.61
C LEU A 152 -23.40 1.88 21.38
#